data_AF-A0A350DQ33-F1
#
_entry.id   AF-A0A350DQ33-F1
#
_cell.length_a   1.000
_cell.length_b   1.000
_cell.length_c   1.000
_cell.angle_alpha   90.00
_cell.angle_beta   90.00
_cell.angle_gamma   90.00
#
_symmetry.space_group_name_H-M   'P 1'
#
loop_
_entity.id
_entity.type
_entity.pdbx_description
1 polymer ?
#
loop_
_entity_poly.entity_id
_entity_poly.type
_entity_poly.pdbx_seq_one_letter_code
_entity_poly.pdbx_strand_id
1 'polypeptide(L)'
;MATRQDNTISNIKTLNYDAVIVGGGGSGMRASLHLAEAGMKVAVLTKVFPTRSHTVAAQGGIGASLGNMSNDNWHFHFYDTVKGSDWLGDQDAIEYMCREAPKVVYELEHMGMPFDRNEDGTIYQRPFGGHTSNYGEKAVQRACAAADRTGHALLHTLYQKNLQQGTEFFIEWIALDLIKDDAGNINGVIALEQETGTVAVFQSPITVLATGGAGRIFAASTNAYINTGDGIGMAVRAGIPLQDMEFWQFHPTGVHGAGVLLTEGCRGEGAI
;
A
#
# COMPACT_ATOMS: atom_id res chain seq x y z
N MET A 1 4.75 41.19 31.35
CA MET A 1 4.30 41.56 29.99
C MET A 1 4.59 40.38 29.09
N ALA A 2 3.57 39.58 28.75
CA ALA A 2 3.72 38.50 27.79
C ALA A 2 3.90 39.14 26.40
N THR A 3 5.05 38.89 25.77
CA THR A 3 5.29 39.22 24.37
C THR A 3 4.20 38.57 23.53
N ARG A 4 3.37 39.40 22.88
CA ARG A 4 2.51 38.95 21.78
C ARG A 4 3.45 38.41 20.70
N GLN A 5 3.56 37.09 20.58
CA GLN A 5 4.08 36.48 19.37
C GLN A 5 3.10 36.84 18.25
N ASP A 6 3.63 37.51 17.25
CA ASP A 6 2.94 37.76 16.00
C ASP A 6 2.67 36.41 15.33
N ASN A 7 1.44 35.90 15.47
CA ASN A 7 1.04 34.57 14.99
C ASN A 7 0.76 34.53 13.48
N THR A 8 1.16 35.55 12.71
CA THR A 8 1.09 35.44 11.25
C THR A 8 2.25 34.60 10.74
N ILE A 9 1.96 33.35 10.34
CA ILE A 9 2.85 32.57 9.47
C ILE A 9 2.88 33.28 8.12
N SER A 10 3.75 34.28 7.99
CA SER A 10 4.05 34.92 6.71
C SER A 10 5.04 34.02 5.98
N ASN A 11 4.73 33.69 4.71
CA ASN A 11 5.55 32.88 3.78
C ASN A 11 5.37 31.35 3.80
N ILE A 12 4.13 30.82 3.88
CA ILE A 12 3.89 29.40 3.54
C ILE A 12 4.18 29.20 2.04
N LYS A 13 5.18 28.38 1.72
CA LYS A 13 5.54 28.09 0.33
C LYS A 13 4.43 27.26 -0.33
N THR A 14 4.06 27.65 -1.55
CA THR A 14 3.17 26.84 -2.40
C THR A 14 4.00 26.15 -3.48
N LEU A 15 3.86 24.84 -3.59
CA LEU A 15 4.51 23.97 -4.56
C LEU A 15 3.45 23.38 -5.49
N ASN A 16 3.63 23.56 -6.80
CA ASN A 16 2.66 23.10 -7.80
C ASN A 16 3.14 21.79 -8.48
N TYR A 17 2.22 20.83 -8.54
CA TYR A 17 2.41 19.51 -9.15
C TYR A 17 1.15 19.05 -9.90
N ASP A 18 1.33 18.22 -10.91
CA ASP A 18 0.21 17.61 -11.64
C ASP A 18 -0.50 16.56 -10.77
N ALA A 19 0.27 15.82 -9.95
CA ALA A 19 -0.25 14.90 -8.95
C ALA A 19 0.54 14.97 -7.64
N VAL A 20 -0.17 14.90 -6.51
CA VAL A 20 0.38 14.77 -5.17
C VAL A 20 -0.06 13.43 -4.58
N ILE A 21 0.91 12.60 -4.23
CA ILE A 21 0.69 11.30 -3.59
C ILE A 21 1.10 11.41 -2.12
N VAL A 22 0.21 11.05 -1.21
CA VAL A 22 0.47 11.04 0.23
C VAL A 22 0.67 9.60 0.69
N GLY A 23 1.94 9.20 0.81
CA GLY A 23 2.38 7.89 1.27
C GLY A 23 3.39 7.24 0.32
N GLY A 24 4.56 6.90 0.84
CA GLY A 24 5.65 6.22 0.09
C GLY A 24 5.62 4.69 0.19
N GLY A 25 4.44 4.09 0.40
CA GLY A 25 4.25 2.64 0.45
C GLY A 25 4.12 2.00 -0.93
N GLY A 26 3.81 0.70 -0.99
CA GLY A 26 3.66 -0.02 -2.27
C GLY A 26 2.62 0.60 -3.22
N SER A 27 1.43 0.95 -2.71
CA SER A 27 0.38 1.59 -3.51
C SER A 27 0.78 2.99 -3.99
N GLY A 28 1.30 3.83 -3.09
CA GLY A 28 1.73 5.19 -3.42
C GLY A 28 2.84 5.20 -4.46
N MET A 29 3.86 4.36 -4.29
CA MET A 29 4.96 4.25 -5.25
C MET A 29 4.54 3.62 -6.58
N ARG A 30 3.57 2.70 -6.59
CA ARG A 30 3.04 2.13 -7.83
C ARG A 30 2.24 3.16 -8.63
N ALA A 31 1.43 3.97 -7.93
CA ALA A 31 0.67 5.06 -8.53
C ALA A 31 1.58 6.17 -9.07
N SER A 32 2.55 6.64 -8.26
CA SER A 32 3.48 7.68 -8.68
C SER A 32 4.32 7.26 -9.88
N LEU A 33 4.76 5.98 -9.92
CA LEU A 33 5.52 5.45 -11.03
C LEU A 33 4.77 5.60 -12.36
N HIS A 34 3.51 5.16 -12.40
CA HIS A 34 2.71 5.25 -13.62
C HIS A 34 2.37 6.68 -14.02
N LEU A 35 2.08 7.55 -13.05
CA LEU A 35 1.82 8.96 -13.33
C LEU A 35 3.08 9.64 -13.90
N ALA A 36 4.26 9.31 -13.37
CA ALA A 36 5.54 9.78 -13.89
C ALA A 36 5.84 9.23 -15.30
N GLU A 37 5.57 7.94 -15.55
CA GLU A 37 5.68 7.31 -16.88
C GLU A 37 4.74 7.95 -17.91
N ALA A 38 3.59 8.45 -17.47
CA ALA A 38 2.66 9.23 -18.30
C ALA A 38 3.12 10.69 -18.53
N GLY A 39 4.29 11.09 -18.01
CA GLY A 39 4.88 12.41 -18.20
C GLY A 39 4.40 13.49 -17.23
N MET A 40 3.71 13.11 -16.15
CA MET A 40 3.22 14.05 -15.14
C MET A 40 4.31 14.42 -14.13
N LYS A 41 4.27 15.66 -13.63
CA LYS A 41 5.10 16.10 -12.50
C LYS A 41 4.48 15.63 -11.19
N VAL A 42 5.09 14.62 -10.56
CA VAL A 42 4.54 13.95 -9.37
C VAL A 42 5.37 14.27 -8.11
N ALA A 43 4.69 14.70 -7.05
CA ALA A 43 5.25 14.77 -5.70
C ALA A 43 4.77 13.60 -4.85
N VAL A 44 5.69 12.89 -4.20
CA VAL A 44 5.37 11.83 -3.23
C VAL A 44 5.79 12.28 -1.84
N LEU A 45 4.82 12.63 -1.01
CA LEU A 45 5.04 12.97 0.39
C LEU A 45 5.03 11.71 1.23
N THR A 46 6.02 11.55 2.10
CA THR A 46 6.09 10.41 3.01
C THR A 46 6.67 10.81 4.34
N LYS A 47 6.01 10.45 5.45
CA LYS A 47 6.46 10.78 6.81
C LYS A 47 7.65 9.96 7.30
N VAL A 48 8.07 8.97 6.52
CA VAL A 48 9.30 8.20 6.73
C VAL A 48 10.01 8.02 5.38
N PHE A 49 11.29 7.68 5.39
CA PHE A 49 11.97 7.25 4.18
C PHE A 49 11.17 6.14 3.44
N PRO A 50 10.96 6.18 2.11
CA PRO A 50 10.00 5.32 1.41
C PRO A 50 10.10 3.82 1.74
N THR A 51 11.33 3.27 1.79
CA THR A 51 11.56 1.85 2.10
C THR A 51 11.37 1.47 3.58
N ARG A 52 10.98 2.42 4.43
CA ARG A 52 10.55 2.21 5.83
C ARG A 52 9.03 2.12 5.97
N SER A 53 8.28 2.29 4.89
CA SER A 53 6.82 2.09 4.87
C SER A 53 6.47 0.66 5.27
N HIS A 54 5.30 0.46 5.89
CA HIS A 54 4.92 -0.85 6.45
C HIS A 54 4.84 -1.98 5.42
N THR A 55 4.63 -1.67 4.14
CA THR A 55 4.74 -2.64 3.03
C THR A 55 6.04 -3.45 3.10
N VAL A 56 7.15 -2.89 3.58
CA VAL A 56 8.45 -3.59 3.71
C VAL A 56 8.37 -4.83 4.60
N ALA A 57 7.43 -4.85 5.55
CA ALA A 57 7.24 -5.91 6.52
C ALA A 57 6.29 -7.02 6.04
N ALA A 58 5.71 -6.89 4.83
CA ALA A 58 4.89 -7.97 4.27
C ALA A 58 5.78 -9.17 3.88
N GLN A 59 5.32 -10.37 4.23
CA GLN A 59 6.13 -11.59 4.13
C GLN A 59 5.59 -12.55 3.07
N GLY A 60 4.34 -12.99 3.25
CA GLY A 60 3.77 -14.20 2.67
C GLY A 60 3.78 -14.33 1.14
N GLY A 61 3.49 -13.25 0.42
CA GLY A 61 3.45 -13.28 -1.05
C GLY A 61 2.41 -12.33 -1.65
N ILE A 62 2.22 -12.44 -2.96
CA ILE A 62 1.21 -11.72 -3.75
C ILE A 62 0.37 -12.76 -4.50
N GLY A 63 -0.95 -12.74 -4.32
CA GLY A 63 -1.86 -13.66 -5.00
C GLY A 63 -1.99 -13.34 -6.49
N ALA A 64 -1.60 -14.26 -7.37
CA ALA A 64 -1.84 -14.16 -8.81
C ALA A 64 -1.98 -15.53 -9.46
N SER A 65 -3.01 -15.70 -10.30
CA SER A 65 -3.27 -16.95 -11.01
C SER A 65 -2.34 -17.14 -12.21
N LEU A 66 -1.04 -17.32 -11.95
CA LEU A 66 -0.02 -17.57 -12.98
C LEU A 66 -0.08 -19.00 -13.51
N GLY A 67 -0.52 -19.95 -12.68
CA GLY A 67 -0.58 -21.36 -13.05
C GLY A 67 0.79 -22.06 -13.09
N ASN A 68 1.82 -21.50 -12.42
CA ASN A 68 3.19 -22.02 -12.50
C ASN A 68 3.39 -23.31 -11.67
N MET A 69 2.56 -23.54 -10.65
CA MET A 69 2.64 -24.73 -9.77
C MET A 69 1.65 -25.82 -10.18
N SER A 70 0.49 -25.40 -10.66
CA SER A 70 -0.59 -26.25 -11.16
C SER A 70 -1.56 -25.39 -11.96
N ASN A 71 -2.42 -26.02 -12.78
CA ASN A 71 -3.40 -25.28 -13.56
C ASN A 71 -4.29 -24.40 -12.66
N ASP A 72 -4.34 -23.11 -12.94
CA ASP A 72 -5.10 -22.13 -12.17
C ASP A 72 -5.82 -21.16 -13.11
N ASN A 73 -6.83 -20.48 -12.58
CA ASN A 73 -7.66 -19.55 -13.33
C ASN A 73 -8.02 -18.35 -12.45
N TRP A 74 -7.97 -17.15 -13.01
CA TRP A 74 -8.36 -15.94 -12.29
C TRP A 74 -9.82 -15.98 -11.81
N HIS A 75 -10.71 -16.76 -12.45
CA HIS A 75 -12.06 -17.01 -11.95
C HIS A 75 -12.09 -17.73 -10.60
N PHE A 76 -11.13 -18.63 -10.34
CA PHE A 76 -11.03 -19.31 -9.04
C PHE A 76 -10.53 -18.35 -7.97
N HIS A 77 -9.53 -17.52 -8.31
CA HIS A 77 -9.07 -16.43 -7.45
C HIS A 77 -10.21 -15.45 -7.14
N PHE A 78 -10.99 -15.04 -8.14
CA PHE A 78 -12.17 -14.20 -7.99
C PHE A 78 -13.18 -14.83 -7.01
N TYR A 79 -13.53 -16.11 -7.19
CA TYR A 79 -14.42 -16.81 -6.28
C TYR A 79 -13.89 -16.86 -4.85
N ASP A 80 -12.62 -17.20 -4.66
CA ASP A 80 -11.99 -17.23 -3.34
C ASP A 80 -12.04 -15.86 -2.67
N THR A 81 -11.82 -14.77 -3.42
CA THR A 81 -11.87 -13.40 -2.89
C THR A 81 -13.30 -12.96 -2.55
N VAL A 82 -14.30 -13.27 -3.38
CA VAL A 82 -15.72 -12.96 -3.09
C VAL A 82 -16.21 -13.75 -1.88
N LYS A 83 -15.87 -15.03 -1.79
CA LYS A 83 -16.19 -15.86 -0.62
C LYS A 83 -15.44 -15.37 0.62
N GLY A 84 -14.17 -15.04 0.48
CA GLY A 84 -13.31 -14.57 1.58
C GLY A 84 -13.69 -13.20 2.13
N SER A 85 -14.34 -12.35 1.31
CA SER A 85 -14.92 -11.09 1.76
C SER A 85 -16.30 -11.25 2.43
N ASP A 86 -16.75 -12.49 2.64
CA ASP A 86 -18.08 -12.82 3.16
C ASP A 86 -19.20 -12.13 2.35
N TRP A 87 -19.02 -12.10 1.02
CA TRP A 87 -19.91 -11.46 0.05
C TRP A 87 -20.11 -9.94 0.22
N LEU A 88 -19.35 -9.28 1.11
CA LEU A 88 -19.40 -7.82 1.28
C LEU A 88 -18.56 -7.07 0.24
N GLY A 89 -17.54 -7.72 -0.33
CA GLY A 89 -16.65 -7.07 -1.29
C GLY A 89 -17.31 -6.83 -2.66
N ASP A 90 -17.09 -5.63 -3.21
CA ASP A 90 -17.60 -5.23 -4.51
C ASP A 90 -17.00 -6.08 -5.63
N GLN A 91 -17.86 -6.83 -6.32
CA GLN A 91 -17.42 -7.88 -7.25
C GLN A 91 -16.78 -7.31 -8.53
N ASP A 92 -17.14 -6.12 -8.97
CA ASP A 92 -16.49 -5.45 -10.11
C ASP A 92 -15.03 -5.08 -9.81
N ALA A 93 -14.77 -4.57 -8.60
CA ALA A 93 -13.41 -4.30 -8.13
C ALA A 93 -12.60 -5.59 -7.94
N ILE A 94 -13.21 -6.64 -7.35
CA ILE A 94 -12.56 -7.94 -7.18
C ILE A 94 -12.26 -8.59 -8.54
N GLU A 95 -13.19 -8.53 -9.49
CA GLU A 95 -13.01 -9.03 -10.86
C GLU A 95 -11.81 -8.36 -11.53
N TYR A 96 -11.74 -7.02 -11.48
CA TYR A 96 -10.61 -6.26 -12.02
C TYR A 96 -9.29 -6.69 -11.36
N MET A 97 -9.25 -6.74 -10.03
CA MET A 97 -8.06 -7.11 -9.28
C MET A 97 -7.57 -8.52 -9.64
N CYS A 98 -8.44 -9.52 -9.59
CA CYS A 98 -8.06 -10.92 -9.84
C CYS A 98 -7.65 -11.15 -11.30
N ARG A 99 -8.30 -10.48 -12.26
CA ARG A 99 -7.97 -10.56 -13.70
C ARG A 99 -6.64 -9.90 -14.03
N GLU A 100 -6.34 -8.76 -13.42
CA GLU A 100 -5.09 -8.01 -13.70
C GLU A 100 -3.89 -8.55 -12.92
N ALA A 101 -4.10 -9.27 -11.80
CA ALA A 101 -3.03 -9.75 -10.94
C ALA A 101 -1.88 -10.49 -11.68
N PRO A 102 -2.13 -11.43 -12.62
CA PRO A 102 -1.05 -12.05 -13.38
C PRO A 102 -0.15 -11.05 -14.13
N LYS A 103 -0.77 -10.08 -14.83
CA LYS A 103 -0.04 -9.07 -15.61
C LYS A 103 0.81 -8.19 -14.70
N VAL A 104 0.25 -7.75 -13.58
CA VAL A 104 0.96 -6.89 -12.60
C VAL A 104 2.13 -7.63 -11.96
N VAL A 105 1.99 -8.92 -11.65
CA VAL A 105 3.10 -9.71 -11.10
C VAL A 105 4.24 -9.87 -12.12
N TYR A 106 3.94 -10.15 -13.39
CA TYR A 106 4.97 -10.18 -14.42
C TYR A 106 5.60 -8.80 -14.65
N GLU A 107 4.83 -7.73 -14.55
CA GLU A 107 5.37 -6.36 -14.62
C GLU A 107 6.40 -6.10 -13.50
N LEU A 108 6.08 -6.49 -12.26
CA LEU A 108 7.02 -6.39 -11.13
C LEU A 108 8.27 -7.24 -11.37
N GLU A 109 8.13 -8.44 -11.93
CA GLU A 109 9.26 -9.30 -12.28
C GLU A 109 10.14 -8.65 -13.35
N HIS A 110 9.55 -8.07 -14.40
CA HIS A 110 10.26 -7.30 -15.44
C HIS A 110 10.89 -6.00 -14.89
N MET A 111 10.36 -5.43 -13.81
CA MET A 111 11.01 -4.34 -13.07
C MET A 111 12.26 -4.80 -12.31
N GLY A 112 12.49 -6.11 -12.19
CA GLY A 112 13.62 -6.71 -11.48
C GLY A 112 13.27 -7.18 -10.07
N MET A 113 11.99 -7.38 -9.73
CA MET A 113 11.61 -7.95 -8.44
C MET A 113 12.13 -9.39 -8.33
N PRO A 114 12.94 -9.72 -7.31
CA PRO A 114 13.60 -11.01 -7.19
C PRO A 114 12.67 -12.08 -6.59
N PHE A 115 11.64 -12.48 -7.34
CA PHE A 115 10.82 -13.64 -6.97
C PHE A 115 11.65 -14.93 -6.94
N ASP A 116 11.31 -15.82 -6.01
CA ASP A 116 11.84 -17.18 -6.00
C ASP A 116 11.43 -17.91 -7.28
N ARG A 117 12.20 -18.94 -7.65
CA ARG A 117 12.04 -19.63 -8.94
C ARG A 117 11.79 -21.12 -8.73
N ASN A 118 10.94 -21.65 -9.59
CA ASN A 118 10.84 -23.09 -9.84
C ASN A 118 12.06 -23.58 -10.63
N GLU A 119 12.23 -24.90 -10.72
CA GLU A 119 13.32 -25.52 -11.50
C GLU A 119 13.30 -25.14 -12.99
N ASP A 120 12.10 -24.86 -13.54
CA ASP A 120 11.89 -24.43 -14.92
C ASP A 120 12.11 -22.91 -15.15
N GLY A 121 12.47 -22.17 -14.08
CA GLY A 121 12.71 -20.73 -14.13
C GLY A 121 11.46 -19.86 -13.99
N THR A 122 10.26 -20.44 -13.89
CA THR A 122 9.03 -19.69 -13.62
C THR A 122 8.98 -19.17 -12.18
N ILE A 123 8.12 -18.20 -11.90
CA ILE A 123 7.93 -17.63 -10.56
C ILE A 123 7.34 -18.70 -9.64
N TYR A 124 8.01 -18.98 -8.53
CA TYR A 124 7.53 -19.88 -7.49
C TYR A 124 6.28 -19.33 -6.80
N GLN A 125 5.30 -20.21 -6.54
CA GLN A 125 4.09 -19.88 -5.79
C GLN A 125 3.89 -20.87 -4.64
N ARG A 126 3.44 -20.39 -3.49
CA ARG A 126 3.18 -21.23 -2.30
C ARG A 126 1.69 -21.32 -1.93
N PRO A 127 1.29 -22.33 -1.13
CA PRO A 127 -0.03 -22.35 -0.53
C PRO A 127 -0.24 -21.14 0.39
N PHE A 128 -1.46 -20.64 0.45
CA PHE A 128 -1.89 -19.58 1.35
C PHE A 128 -3.35 -19.80 1.75
N GLY A 129 -3.81 -19.21 2.85
CA GLY A 129 -5.17 -19.40 3.33
C GLY A 129 -6.22 -18.99 2.30
N GLY A 130 -7.26 -19.79 2.16
CA GLY A 130 -8.40 -19.49 1.30
C GLY A 130 -8.16 -19.63 -0.22
N HIS A 131 -6.96 -19.98 -0.67
CA HIS A 131 -6.70 -20.20 -2.10
C HIS A 131 -7.11 -21.61 -2.53
N THR A 132 -8.11 -21.69 -3.42
CA THR A 132 -8.64 -22.96 -3.94
C THR A 132 -8.77 -22.97 -5.47
N SER A 133 -8.83 -24.17 -6.05
CA SER A 133 -9.20 -24.42 -7.44
C SER A 133 -10.66 -24.89 -7.55
N ASN A 134 -11.23 -24.81 -8.76
CA ASN A 134 -12.59 -25.27 -9.08
C ASN A 134 -13.65 -24.80 -8.08
N TYR A 135 -13.63 -23.51 -7.74
CA TYR A 135 -14.64 -22.89 -6.86
C TYR A 135 -14.75 -23.51 -5.46
N GLY A 136 -13.62 -23.84 -4.82
CA GLY A 136 -13.58 -24.33 -3.43
C GLY A 136 -13.18 -25.79 -3.26
N GLU A 137 -12.83 -26.50 -4.33
CA GLU A 137 -12.65 -27.96 -4.30
C GLU A 137 -11.35 -28.38 -3.60
N LYS A 138 -10.22 -27.77 -3.98
CA LYS A 138 -8.90 -28.17 -3.49
C LYS A 138 -8.02 -26.95 -3.30
N ALA A 139 -7.15 -26.97 -2.27
CA ALA A 139 -6.14 -25.94 -2.08
C ALA A 139 -5.20 -25.82 -3.28
N VAL A 140 -4.82 -24.59 -3.63
CA VAL A 140 -3.91 -24.29 -4.75
C VAL A 140 -2.82 -23.30 -4.35
N GLN A 141 -1.64 -23.44 -4.95
CA GLN A 141 -0.53 -22.51 -4.76
C GLN A 141 -0.66 -21.31 -5.68
N ARG A 142 -0.99 -20.15 -5.12
CA ARG A 142 -1.20 -18.90 -5.87
C ARG A 142 -0.41 -17.70 -5.34
N ALA A 143 0.18 -17.81 -4.15
CA ALA A 143 0.94 -16.73 -3.55
C ALA A 143 2.37 -16.70 -4.11
N CYS A 144 2.66 -15.77 -5.03
CA CYS A 144 3.97 -15.52 -5.59
C CYS A 144 4.88 -14.92 -4.51
N ALA A 145 6.06 -15.49 -4.29
CA ALA A 145 6.88 -15.13 -3.13
C ALA A 145 8.35 -14.85 -3.48
N ALA A 146 8.98 -14.00 -2.66
CA ALA A 146 10.43 -13.84 -2.61
C ALA A 146 10.88 -14.21 -1.18
N ALA A 147 11.24 -15.47 -0.97
CA ALA A 147 11.38 -16.10 0.33
C ALA A 147 10.20 -15.74 1.25
N ASP A 148 10.48 -15.21 2.43
CA ASP A 148 9.50 -14.65 3.38
C ASP A 148 9.60 -13.11 3.45
N ARG A 149 10.11 -12.47 2.40
CA ARG A 149 10.44 -11.03 2.34
C ARG A 149 9.84 -10.36 1.11
N THR A 150 8.68 -10.84 0.65
CA THR A 150 8.05 -10.36 -0.58
C THR A 150 7.76 -8.85 -0.55
N GLY A 151 7.34 -8.32 0.60
CA GLY A 151 7.12 -6.89 0.79
C GLY A 151 8.38 -6.05 0.72
N HIS A 152 9.49 -6.56 1.28
CA HIS A 152 10.80 -5.93 1.18
C HIS A 152 11.27 -5.86 -0.28
N ALA A 153 11.20 -6.98 -1.01
CA ALA A 153 11.55 -7.05 -2.42
C ALA A 153 10.71 -6.06 -3.24
N LEU A 154 9.37 -6.11 -3.10
CA LEU A 154 8.44 -5.22 -3.82
C LEU A 154 8.75 -3.74 -3.56
N LEU A 155 8.93 -3.36 -2.30
CA LEU A 155 9.09 -1.96 -1.95
C LEU A 155 10.41 -1.38 -2.45
N HIS A 156 11.50 -2.16 -2.37
CA HIS A 156 12.79 -1.74 -2.90
C HIS A 156 12.79 -1.66 -4.43
N THR A 157 12.16 -2.62 -5.13
CA THR A 157 12.00 -2.57 -6.60
C THR A 157 11.24 -1.33 -7.03
N LEU A 158 10.08 -1.05 -6.41
CA LEU A 158 9.27 0.13 -6.75
C LEU A 158 10.02 1.44 -6.45
N TYR A 159 10.75 1.52 -5.34
CA TYR A 159 11.53 2.70 -5.02
C TYR A 159 12.61 2.98 -6.08
N GLN A 160 13.36 1.94 -6.49
CA GLN A 160 14.36 2.06 -7.55
C GLN A 160 13.74 2.52 -8.88
N LYS A 161 12.56 2.01 -9.24
CA LYS A 161 11.85 2.42 -10.46
C LYS A 161 11.34 3.86 -10.41
N ASN A 162 10.85 4.31 -9.26
CA ASN A 162 10.43 5.71 -9.10
C ASN A 162 11.61 6.68 -9.24
N LEU A 163 12.78 6.33 -8.71
CA LEU A 163 14.00 7.11 -8.90
C LEU A 163 14.41 7.17 -10.38
N GLN A 164 14.26 6.08 -11.13
CA GLN A 164 14.54 6.04 -12.57
C GLN A 164 13.59 6.93 -13.38
N GLN A 165 12.30 6.98 -13.00
CA GLN A 165 11.28 7.78 -13.70
C GLN A 165 11.21 9.25 -13.25
N GLY A 166 12.03 9.68 -12.29
CA GLY A 166 12.11 11.10 -11.88
C GLY A 166 10.96 11.56 -10.97
N THR A 167 10.33 10.64 -10.23
CA THR A 167 9.36 11.01 -9.18
C THR A 167 10.07 11.81 -8.07
N GLU A 168 9.48 12.93 -7.65
CA GLU A 168 10.06 13.78 -6.60
C GLU A 168 9.57 13.35 -5.22
N PHE A 169 10.48 12.88 -4.37
CA PHE A 169 10.15 12.45 -3.01
C PHE A 169 10.37 13.57 -2.00
N PHE A 170 9.31 13.90 -1.26
CA PHE A 170 9.33 14.74 -0.08
C PHE A 170 9.40 13.84 1.14
N ILE A 171 10.63 13.49 1.50
CA ILE A 171 10.95 12.52 2.56
C ILE A 171 10.86 13.18 3.93
N GLU A 172 10.23 12.48 4.88
CA GLU A 172 9.95 12.97 6.23
C GLU A 172 9.04 14.21 6.26
N TRP A 173 8.17 14.32 5.26
CA TRP A 173 7.05 15.28 5.23
C TRP A 173 5.75 14.63 5.72
N ILE A 174 5.14 15.22 6.73
CA ILE A 174 3.85 14.80 7.30
C ILE A 174 2.75 15.63 6.64
N ALA A 175 1.88 15.00 5.84
CA ALA A 175 0.64 15.64 5.41
C ALA A 175 -0.29 15.83 6.60
N LEU A 176 -0.78 17.05 6.79
CA LEU A 176 -1.61 17.43 7.93
C LEU A 176 -3.09 17.33 7.58
N ASP A 177 -3.49 17.97 6.46
CA ASP A 177 -4.87 18.00 6.00
C ASP A 177 -4.99 18.20 4.48
N LEU A 178 -6.14 17.77 3.95
CA LEU A 178 -6.55 18.03 2.57
C LEU A 178 -6.96 19.50 2.40
N ILE A 179 -6.62 20.09 1.25
CA ILE A 179 -7.09 21.42 0.87
C ILE A 179 -8.35 21.26 0.05
N LYS A 180 -9.47 21.73 0.57
CA LYS A 180 -10.79 21.63 -0.06
C LYS A 180 -11.32 23.02 -0.40
N ASP A 181 -11.80 23.22 -1.63
CA ASP A 181 -12.44 24.47 -2.02
C ASP A 181 -13.94 24.52 -1.66
N ASP A 182 -14.57 25.68 -1.88
CA ASP A 182 -15.99 25.90 -1.59
C ASP A 182 -16.93 25.03 -2.44
N ALA A 183 -16.48 24.57 -3.61
CA ALA A 183 -17.23 23.63 -4.45
C ALA A 183 -17.08 22.18 -3.99
N GLY A 184 -16.16 21.91 -3.06
CA GLY A 184 -15.90 20.61 -2.47
C GLY A 184 -14.78 19.82 -3.14
N ASN A 185 -14.05 20.40 -4.09
CA ASN A 185 -12.94 19.72 -4.76
C ASN A 185 -11.70 19.71 -3.86
N ILE A 186 -10.93 18.62 -3.92
CA ILE A 186 -9.65 18.49 -3.24
C ILE A 186 -8.53 18.99 -4.16
N ASN A 187 -7.83 20.03 -3.72
CA ASN A 187 -6.83 20.77 -4.50
C ASN A 187 -5.41 20.62 -3.96
N GLY A 188 -5.13 19.54 -3.23
CA GLY A 188 -3.81 19.26 -2.66
C GLY A 188 -3.83 19.02 -1.16
N VAL A 189 -2.67 19.18 -0.53
CA VAL A 189 -2.48 19.03 0.92
C VAL A 189 -1.60 20.12 1.51
N ILE A 190 -1.81 20.42 2.78
CA ILE A 190 -0.84 21.14 3.61
C ILE A 190 0.03 20.12 4.35
N ALA A 191 1.33 20.33 4.38
CA ALA A 191 2.28 19.39 4.98
C ALA A 191 3.39 20.09 5.76
N LEU A 192 3.94 19.35 6.73
CA LEU A 192 5.01 19.76 7.64
C LEU A 192 6.27 18.93 7.38
N GLU A 193 7.38 19.58 7.11
CA GLU A 193 8.71 18.95 7.08
C GLU A 193 9.21 18.70 8.51
N GLN A 194 9.53 17.45 8.84
CA GLN A 194 9.93 17.08 10.20
C GLN A 194 11.29 17.67 10.61
N GLU A 195 12.25 17.79 9.69
CA GLU A 195 13.60 18.24 10.00
C GLU A 195 13.65 19.72 10.39
N THR A 196 12.97 20.57 9.62
CA THR A 196 13.06 22.03 9.78
C THR A 196 11.83 22.65 10.46
N GLY A 197 10.72 21.92 10.52
CA GLY A 197 9.41 22.46 10.93
C GLY A 197 8.76 23.32 9.84
N THR A 198 9.28 23.33 8.62
CA THR A 198 8.71 24.11 7.50
C THR A 198 7.34 23.58 7.13
N VAL A 199 6.36 24.48 7.02
CA VAL A 199 5.03 24.17 6.51
C VAL A 199 4.95 24.64 5.05
N ALA A 200 4.42 23.77 4.18
CA ALA A 200 4.18 24.10 2.78
C ALA A 200 2.83 23.58 2.29
N VAL A 201 2.31 24.23 1.27
CA VAL A 201 1.15 23.80 0.48
C VAL A 201 1.64 23.07 -0.76
N PHE A 202 1.14 21.85 -0.95
CA PHE A 202 1.34 21.06 -2.15
C PHE A 202 0.05 21.09 -2.95
N GLN A 203 -0.03 22.01 -3.91
CA GLN A 203 -1.22 22.26 -4.71
C GLN A 203 -1.22 21.35 -5.94
N SER A 204 -2.34 20.65 -6.16
CA SER A 204 -2.49 19.72 -7.27
C SER A 204 -3.96 19.39 -7.56
N PRO A 205 -4.35 19.24 -8.84
CA PRO A 205 -5.69 18.77 -9.21
C PRO A 205 -5.90 17.28 -8.90
N ILE A 206 -4.84 16.51 -8.65
CA ILE A 206 -4.89 15.07 -8.37
C ILE A 206 -4.20 14.82 -7.03
N THR A 207 -4.98 14.47 -6.00
CA THR A 207 -4.46 14.10 -4.69
C THR A 207 -4.79 12.63 -4.40
N VAL A 208 -3.77 11.80 -4.22
CA VAL A 208 -3.93 10.36 -3.92
C VAL A 208 -3.52 10.09 -2.48
N LEU A 209 -4.45 9.59 -1.66
CA LEU A 209 -4.14 9.11 -0.32
C LEU A 209 -3.70 7.64 -0.38
N ALA A 210 -2.44 7.39 -0.05
CA ALA A 210 -1.82 6.06 0.01
C ALA A 210 -1.14 5.85 1.38
N THR A 211 -1.80 6.30 2.46
CA THR A 211 -1.20 6.47 3.80
C THR A 211 -1.08 5.19 4.63
N GLY A 212 -1.54 4.05 4.11
CA GLY A 212 -1.62 2.79 4.85
C GLY A 212 -2.78 2.75 5.87
N GLY A 213 -2.76 1.72 6.72
CA GLY A 213 -3.83 1.47 7.69
C GLY A 213 -3.63 2.14 9.06
N ALA A 214 -4.47 1.74 10.02
CA ALA A 214 -4.53 2.35 11.36
C ALA A 214 -4.42 1.33 12.51
N GLY A 215 -3.71 0.23 12.31
CA GLY A 215 -3.62 -0.86 13.31
C GLY A 215 -3.04 -0.46 14.68
N ARG A 216 -2.45 0.74 14.82
CA ARG A 216 -1.94 1.27 16.09
C ARG A 216 -3.00 1.81 17.03
N ILE A 217 -4.29 1.74 16.66
CA ILE A 217 -5.39 1.97 17.61
C ILE A 217 -5.55 0.82 18.62
N PHE A 218 -5.02 -0.37 18.32
CA PHE A 218 -5.06 -1.53 19.21
C PHE A 218 -3.79 -1.63 20.06
N ALA A 219 -3.94 -2.14 21.28
CA ALA A 219 -2.82 -2.35 22.20
C ALA A 219 -1.77 -3.34 21.66
N ALA A 220 -2.22 -4.41 20.98
CA ALA A 220 -1.37 -5.38 20.32
C ALA A 220 -1.63 -5.35 18.81
N SER A 221 -0.58 -5.16 18.01
CA SER A 221 -0.70 -5.03 16.55
C SER A 221 0.60 -5.42 15.85
N THR A 222 0.48 -6.09 14.71
CA THR A 222 1.60 -6.40 13.80
C THR A 222 2.07 -5.17 13.02
N ASN A 223 1.25 -4.13 12.98
CA ASN A 223 1.48 -2.93 12.20
C ASN A 223 2.68 -2.14 12.72
N ALA A 224 3.43 -1.44 11.88
CA ALA A 224 4.49 -0.54 12.35
C ALA A 224 3.91 0.61 13.19
N TYR A 225 4.75 1.27 14.00
CA TYR A 225 4.32 2.44 14.81
C TYR A 225 3.78 3.60 13.98
N ILE A 226 4.11 3.63 12.70
CA ILE A 226 3.66 4.66 11.75
C ILE A 226 2.25 4.42 11.18
N ASN A 227 1.61 3.27 11.44
CA ASN A 227 0.27 2.94 10.94
C ASN A 227 -0.81 3.55 11.86
N THR A 228 -0.93 4.87 11.79
CA THR A 228 -1.73 5.71 12.69
C THR A 228 -3.03 6.22 12.07
N GLY A 229 -3.35 5.84 10.83
CA GLY A 229 -4.59 6.26 10.18
C GLY A 229 -4.64 7.73 9.75
N ASP A 230 -3.50 8.33 9.42
CA ASP A 230 -3.43 9.76 9.13
C ASP A 230 -4.36 10.18 7.97
N GLY A 231 -4.34 9.43 6.85
CA GLY A 231 -5.22 9.69 5.71
C GLY A 231 -6.70 9.48 6.00
N ILE A 232 -7.03 8.51 6.88
CA ILE A 232 -8.39 8.30 7.38
C ILE A 232 -8.84 9.53 8.17
N GLY A 233 -7.98 10.05 9.06
CA GLY A 233 -8.23 11.28 9.80
C GLY A 233 -8.39 12.51 8.92
N MET A 234 -7.55 12.67 7.90
CA MET A 234 -7.65 13.76 6.92
C MET A 234 -8.98 13.70 6.14
N ALA A 235 -9.38 12.51 5.67
CA ALA A 235 -10.64 12.32 4.96
C ALA A 235 -11.85 12.73 5.82
N VAL A 236 -11.89 12.27 7.08
CA VAL A 236 -12.97 12.63 8.02
C VAL A 236 -13.03 14.13 8.27
N ARG A 237 -11.88 14.79 8.50
CA ARG A 237 -11.84 16.25 8.71
C ARG A 237 -12.27 17.03 7.46
N ALA A 238 -12.07 16.49 6.27
CA ALA A 238 -12.56 17.05 5.01
C ALA A 238 -14.06 16.75 4.73
N GLY A 239 -14.73 15.99 5.60
CA GLY A 239 -16.12 15.57 5.45
C GLY A 239 -16.32 14.47 4.41
N ILE A 240 -15.28 13.68 4.12
CA ILE A 240 -15.34 12.52 3.21
C ILE A 240 -15.75 11.29 4.05
N PRO A 241 -16.81 10.56 3.68
CA PRO A 241 -17.23 9.38 4.41
C PRO A 241 -16.19 8.27 4.32
N LEU A 242 -16.09 7.49 5.39
CA LEU A 242 -15.35 6.25 5.44
C LEU A 242 -16.33 5.08 5.28
N GLN A 243 -15.82 3.91 4.91
CA GLN A 243 -16.61 2.70 4.70
C GLN A 243 -15.99 1.54 5.48
N ASP A 244 -16.85 0.65 6.00
CA ASP A 244 -16.49 -0.65 6.60
C ASP A 244 -15.44 -0.58 7.74
N MET A 245 -15.45 0.52 8.50
CA MET A 245 -14.44 0.83 9.53
C MET A 245 -14.48 -0.10 10.75
N GLU A 246 -15.55 -0.87 10.92
CA GLU A 246 -15.72 -1.90 11.93
C GLU A 246 -14.98 -3.21 11.60
N PHE A 247 -14.60 -3.43 10.33
CA PHE A 247 -14.00 -4.67 9.87
C PHE A 247 -12.47 -4.66 10.05
N TRP A 248 -12.00 -5.19 11.19
CA TRP A 248 -10.58 -5.32 11.50
C TRP A 248 -10.10 -6.77 11.38
N GLN A 249 -9.10 -7.00 10.52
CA GLN A 249 -8.46 -8.31 10.41
C GLN A 249 -7.48 -8.55 11.56
N PHE A 250 -7.71 -9.61 12.32
CA PHE A 250 -6.76 -10.12 13.31
C PHE A 250 -6.00 -11.30 12.71
N HIS A 251 -4.73 -11.09 12.37
CA HIS A 251 -3.91 -12.16 11.83
C HIS A 251 -3.75 -13.29 12.87
N PRO A 252 -3.96 -14.57 12.51
CA PRO A 252 -3.99 -15.67 13.49
C PRO A 252 -2.70 -15.83 14.30
N THR A 253 -1.55 -15.52 13.70
CA THR A 253 -0.22 -15.79 14.27
C THR A 253 0.64 -14.54 14.46
N GLY A 254 0.28 -13.73 15.46
CA GLY A 254 1.19 -12.74 16.04
C GLY A 254 2.01 -13.34 17.18
N VAL A 255 3.30 -13.02 17.28
CA VAL A 255 4.17 -13.52 18.36
C VAL A 255 3.64 -13.06 19.72
N HIS A 256 3.39 -14.00 20.62
CA HIS A 256 2.88 -13.70 21.96
C HIS A 256 3.81 -12.73 22.71
N GLY A 257 3.25 -11.69 23.31
CA GLY A 257 3.98 -10.65 24.05
C GLY A 257 4.70 -9.60 23.18
N ALA A 258 4.94 -9.86 21.89
CA ALA A 258 5.62 -8.91 20.99
C ALA A 258 4.71 -8.34 19.89
N GLY A 259 3.70 -9.09 19.43
CA GLY A 259 2.78 -8.70 18.36
C GLY A 259 3.37 -8.77 16.95
N VAL A 260 4.63 -9.19 16.77
CA VAL A 260 5.28 -9.31 15.46
C VAL A 260 4.59 -10.39 14.61
N LEU A 261 4.43 -10.15 13.31
CA LEU A 261 3.84 -11.10 12.38
C LEU A 261 4.73 -12.33 12.17
N LEU A 262 4.14 -13.52 12.34
CA LEU A 262 4.62 -14.75 11.71
C LEU A 262 3.75 -15.04 10.49
N THR A 263 4.36 -15.08 9.30
CA THR A 263 3.66 -15.28 8.03
C THR A 263 2.72 -16.48 8.07
N GLU A 264 1.53 -16.32 7.47
CA GLU A 264 0.65 -17.45 7.18
C GLU A 264 1.31 -18.48 6.25
N GLY A 265 2.35 -18.08 5.51
CA GLY A 265 3.22 -18.99 4.78
C GLY A 265 3.77 -20.12 5.65
N CYS A 266 3.98 -19.94 6.96
CA CYS A 266 4.38 -21.03 7.84
C CYS A 266 3.37 -22.20 7.81
N ARG A 267 2.07 -21.90 7.85
CA ARG A 267 1.01 -22.91 7.70
C ARG A 267 0.92 -23.43 6.27
N GLY A 268 1.13 -22.55 5.29
CA GLY A 268 1.22 -22.92 3.88
C GLY A 268 2.31 -23.95 3.59
N GLU A 269 3.45 -23.86 4.28
CA GLU A 269 4.57 -24.80 4.20
C GLU A 269 4.45 -25.99 5.18
N GLY A 270 3.32 -26.14 5.87
CA GLY A 270 2.99 -27.35 6.67
C GLY A 270 3.14 -27.24 8.19
N ALA A 271 3.40 -26.05 8.76
CA ALA A 271 3.35 -25.86 10.21
C ALA A 271 1.90 -25.93 10.75
N ILE A 272 1.73 -26.46 11.97
CA ILE A 272 0.45 -26.58 12.69
C ILE A 272 0.47 -25.86 14.03
#